data_AF-G9NFD3-F1
#
_entry.id   AF-G9NFD3-F1
#
_cell.length_a   1.000
_cell.length_b   1.000
_cell.length_c   1.000
_cell.angle_alpha   90.00
_cell.angle_beta   90.00
_cell.angle_gamma   90.00
#
_symmetry.space_group_name_H-M   'P 1'
#
loop_
_entity.id
_entity.type
_entity.pdbx_description
1 polymer ?
#
loop_
_entity_poly.entity_id
_entity_poly.type
_entity_poly.pdbx_seq_one_letter_code
_entity_poly.pdbx_strand_id
1 'polypeptide(L)'
;MQPILEIRSVEAGQIDADNESSFPIPVYTSSIALQCNIVYHISSRLLLSRKPRLLRLSSRQRHLSSLSWHAQQIAGTATRNEFAEQWDPILVAGLLWIARDMTHPSQQESLLSCFSQISSSTGINLDEEVRTLKDRWNVSHVRGHQLPG
;
A
#
# COMPACT_ATOMS: atom_id res chain seq x y z
N MET A 1 -8.44 -4.98 14.27
CA MET A 1 -9.46 -3.91 14.34
C MET A 1 -9.97 -3.68 12.93
N GLN A 2 -11.20 -3.18 12.75
CA GLN A 2 -11.69 -2.79 11.43
C GLN A 2 -11.75 -1.27 11.33
N PRO A 3 -11.52 -0.66 10.15
CA PRO A 3 -11.79 0.76 9.95
C PRO A 3 -13.28 1.03 10.21
N ILE A 4 -13.60 2.24 10.65
CA ILE A 4 -14.99 2.66 10.91
C ILE A 4 -15.73 2.88 9.59
N LEU A 5 -14.99 3.30 8.57
CA LEU A 5 -15.46 3.40 7.20
C LEU A 5 -14.34 2.94 6.28
N GLU A 6 -14.65 2.06 5.34
CA GLU A 6 -13.73 1.66 4.27
C GLU A 6 -14.41 1.95 2.94
N ILE A 7 -13.92 2.96 2.23
CA ILE A 7 -14.33 3.20 0.85
C ILE A 7 -13.42 2.36 -0.04
N ARG A 8 -14.02 1.47 -0.82
CA ARG A 8 -13.24 0.57 -1.69
C ARG A 8 -12.60 1.37 -2.82
N SER A 9 -11.45 0.90 -3.30
CA SER A 9 -10.74 1.43 -4.47
C SER A 9 -11.64 1.89 -5.63
N VAL A 10 -12.61 1.06 -6.03
CA VAL A 10 -13.55 1.35 -7.15
C VAL A 10 -14.51 2.49 -6.82
N GLU A 11 -14.96 2.59 -5.57
CA GLU A 11 -15.87 3.65 -5.09
C GLU A 11 -15.10 4.93 -4.78
N ALA A 12 -13.82 4.80 -4.40
CA ALA A 12 -12.98 5.90 -4.00
C ALA A 12 -12.66 6.85 -5.16
N GLY A 13 -12.58 6.35 -6.40
CA GLY A 13 -12.46 7.19 -7.60
C GLY A 13 -13.74 7.95 -7.98
N GLN A 14 -14.90 7.59 -7.40
CA GLN A 14 -16.16 8.33 -7.59
C GLN A 14 -16.36 9.44 -6.55
N ILE A 15 -15.66 9.36 -5.42
CA ILE A 15 -15.80 10.27 -4.27
C ILE A 15 -14.72 11.34 -4.30
N ASP A 16 -13.52 10.99 -4.75
CA ASP A 16 -12.39 11.89 -4.89
C ASP A 16 -11.90 11.81 -6.35
N ALA A 17 -12.20 12.86 -7.13
CA ALA A 17 -11.79 12.95 -8.53
C ALA A 17 -10.25 12.98 -8.68
N ASP A 18 -9.52 13.37 -7.62
CA ASP A 18 -8.07 13.32 -7.58
C ASP A 18 -7.53 11.94 -7.13
N ASN A 19 -8.41 10.97 -6.82
CA ASN A 19 -8.04 9.59 -6.51
C ASN A 19 -7.72 8.75 -7.75
N GLU A 20 -6.91 9.31 -8.63
CA GLU A 20 -6.34 8.61 -9.78
C GLU A 20 -5.54 7.37 -9.35
N SER A 21 -5.05 7.31 -8.10
CA SER A 21 -4.33 6.16 -7.53
C SER A 21 -5.20 4.95 -7.21
N SER A 22 -6.53 5.13 -7.13
CA SER A 22 -7.45 4.04 -6.82
C SER A 22 -7.09 3.28 -5.53
N PHE A 23 -6.46 3.90 -4.54
CA PHE A 23 -6.28 3.26 -3.24
C PHE A 23 -7.59 3.28 -2.44
N PRO A 24 -7.84 2.28 -1.57
CA PRO A 24 -8.94 2.34 -0.62
C PRO A 24 -8.73 3.52 0.35
N ILE A 25 -9.83 4.04 0.89
CA ILE A 25 -9.82 5.11 1.90
C ILE A 25 -10.32 4.52 3.22
N PRO A 26 -9.44 3.91 4.04
CA PRO A 26 -9.79 3.44 5.37
C PRO A 26 -9.73 4.59 6.38
N VAL A 27 -10.81 4.77 7.13
CA VAL A 27 -10.94 5.77 8.19
C VAL A 27 -10.78 5.13 9.56
N TYR A 28 -9.83 5.63 10.35
CA TYR A 28 -9.58 5.20 11.72
C TYR A 28 -9.84 6.33 12.70
N THR A 29 -10.23 5.99 13.94
CA THR A 29 -10.41 6.97 15.03
C THR A 29 -9.15 7.24 15.84
N SER A 30 -8.08 6.48 15.62
CA SER A 30 -6.81 6.64 16.34
C SER A 30 -5.62 6.06 15.59
N SER A 31 -4.43 6.58 15.86
CA SER A 31 -3.16 6.08 15.32
C SER A 31 -2.89 4.63 15.74
N ILE A 32 -3.29 4.22 16.94
CA ILE A 32 -3.13 2.82 17.39
C ILE A 32 -4.03 1.86 16.58
N ALA A 33 -5.25 2.27 16.22
CA ALA A 33 -6.13 1.45 15.38
C ALA A 33 -5.57 1.29 13.98
N LEU A 34 -4.98 2.36 13.43
CA LEU A 34 -4.25 2.35 12.17
C LEU A 34 -3.06 1.39 12.23
N GLN A 35 -2.18 1.53 13.22
CA GLN A 35 -0.99 0.69 13.37
C GLN A 35 -1.35 -0.80 13.52
N CYS A 36 -2.37 -1.13 14.32
CA CYS A 36 -2.87 -2.50 14.44
C CYS A 36 -3.31 -3.08 13.10
N ASN A 37 -3.99 -2.28 12.26
CA ASN A 37 -4.41 -2.71 10.93
C ASN A 37 -3.22 -2.92 9.99
N ILE A 38 -2.27 -1.99 9.99
CA ILE A 38 -1.04 -2.11 9.19
C ILE A 38 -0.30 -3.41 9.52
N VAL A 39 -0.08 -3.69 10.81
CA VAL A 39 0.58 -4.94 11.25
C VAL A 39 -0.21 -6.17 10.79
N TYR A 40 -1.53 -6.13 10.85
CA TYR A 40 -2.39 -7.19 10.32
C TYR A 40 -2.19 -7.41 8.82
N HIS A 41 -2.19 -6.36 8.00
CA HIS A 41 -2.02 -6.48 6.55
C HIS A 41 -0.60 -6.94 6.18
N ILE A 42 0.43 -6.43 6.85
CA ILE A 42 1.82 -6.87 6.67
C ILE A 42 1.95 -8.36 6.99
N SER A 43 1.46 -8.79 8.16
CA SER A 43 1.52 -10.18 8.61
C SER A 43 0.78 -11.11 7.65
N SER A 44 -0.43 -10.71 7.24
CA SER A 44 -1.23 -11.48 6.29
C SER A 44 -0.52 -11.62 4.95
N ARG A 45 0.08 -10.54 4.44
CA ARG A 45 0.85 -10.58 3.19
C ARG A 45 2.06 -11.51 3.30
N LEU A 46 2.82 -11.44 4.41
CA LEU A 46 3.96 -12.34 4.65
C LEU A 46 3.56 -13.82 4.66
N LEU A 47 2.46 -14.15 5.35
CA LEU A 47 1.92 -15.51 5.42
C LEU A 47 1.46 -15.99 4.04
N LEU A 48 0.79 -15.13 3.27
CA LEU A 48 0.32 -15.45 1.93
C LEU A 48 1.48 -15.64 0.93
N SER A 49 2.56 -14.85 1.05
CA SER A 49 3.77 -15.01 0.22
C SER A 49 4.47 -16.35 0.44
N ARG A 50 4.26 -16.99 1.60
CA ARG A 50 4.80 -18.32 1.95
C ARG A 50 3.72 -19.38 2.11
N LYS A 51 2.54 -19.16 1.53
CA LYS A 51 1.40 -20.07 1.67
C LYS A 51 1.77 -21.49 1.18
N PRO A 52 1.61 -22.54 2.01
CA PRO A 52 1.83 -23.91 1.57
C PRO A 52 0.93 -24.28 0.38
N ARG A 53 1.49 -24.94 -0.63
CA ARG A 53 0.76 -25.29 -1.88
C ARG A 53 -0.52 -26.09 -1.66
N LEU A 54 -0.55 -26.91 -0.62
CA LEU A 54 -1.68 -27.78 -0.28
C LEU A 54 -2.75 -27.09 0.57
N LEU A 55 -2.47 -25.89 1.11
CA LEU A 55 -3.41 -25.17 1.95
C LEU A 55 -4.53 -24.55 1.09
N ARG A 56 -5.75 -25.07 1.22
CA ARG A 56 -6.95 -24.51 0.61
C ARG A 56 -7.65 -23.59 1.60
N LEU A 57 -7.67 -22.29 1.28
CA LEU A 57 -8.41 -21.30 2.06
C LEU A 57 -9.89 -21.35 1.65
N SER A 58 -10.78 -21.14 2.61
CA SER A 58 -12.23 -21.14 2.38
C SER A 58 -12.63 -20.07 1.36
N SER A 59 -13.60 -20.37 0.49
CA SER A 59 -14.09 -19.44 -0.53
C SER A 59 -14.72 -18.17 0.06
N ARG A 60 -15.16 -18.23 1.32
CA ARG A 60 -15.70 -17.09 2.08
C ARG A 60 -14.63 -16.04 2.41
N GLN A 61 -13.35 -16.40 2.38
CA GLN A 61 -12.22 -15.54 2.76
C GLN A 61 -11.33 -15.13 1.57
N ARG A 62 -11.85 -15.20 0.33
CA ARG A 62 -11.05 -14.95 -0.89
C ARG A 62 -10.35 -13.59 -0.92
N HIS A 63 -10.99 -12.52 -0.43
CA HIS A 63 -10.37 -11.20 -0.37
C HIS A 63 -9.17 -11.16 0.60
N LEU A 64 -9.27 -11.88 1.73
CA LEU A 64 -8.20 -12.06 2.72
C LEU A 64 -7.03 -12.93 2.20
N SER A 65 -7.12 -13.44 0.98
CA SER A 65 -6.08 -14.26 0.36
C SER A 65 -5.31 -13.53 -0.75
N SER A 66 -5.66 -12.27 -1.04
CA SER A 66 -5.05 -11.51 -2.12
C SER A 66 -3.87 -10.67 -1.60
N LEU A 67 -2.67 -10.97 -2.09
CA LEU A 67 -1.45 -10.19 -1.81
C LEU A 67 -1.60 -8.72 -2.23
N SER A 68 -2.21 -8.48 -3.40
CA SER A 68 -2.41 -7.12 -3.92
C SER A 68 -3.42 -6.35 -3.08
N TRP A 69 -4.45 -7.01 -2.56
CA TRP A 69 -5.43 -6.37 -1.67
C TRP A 69 -4.75 -5.88 -0.39
N HIS A 70 -3.93 -6.70 0.27
CA HIS A 70 -3.19 -6.26 1.47
C HIS A 70 -2.21 -5.11 1.16
N ALA A 71 -1.55 -5.14 0.00
CA ALA A 71 -0.66 -4.05 -0.43
C ALA A 71 -1.42 -2.73 -0.64
N GLN A 72 -2.60 -2.78 -1.29
CA GLN A 72 -3.45 -1.61 -1.49
C GLN A 72 -3.99 -1.05 -0.18
N GLN A 73 -4.33 -1.91 0.79
CA GLN A 73 -4.76 -1.46 2.12
C GLN A 73 -3.64 -0.69 2.84
N ILE A 74 -2.42 -1.23 2.85
CA ILE A 74 -1.25 -0.55 3.45
C ILE A 74 -1.01 0.80 2.77
N ALA A 75 -1.03 0.83 1.43
CA ALA A 75 -0.83 2.06 0.66
C ALA A 75 -1.93 3.10 0.95
N GLY A 76 -3.19 2.71 0.87
CA GLY A 76 -4.33 3.59 1.12
C GLY A 76 -4.36 4.12 2.56
N THR A 77 -4.03 3.27 3.54
CA THR A 77 -3.89 3.72 4.93
C THR A 77 -2.81 4.80 5.05
N ALA A 78 -1.63 4.60 4.46
CA ALA A 78 -0.51 5.53 4.56
C ALA A 78 -0.75 6.85 3.81
N THR A 79 -1.45 6.83 2.68
CA THR A 79 -1.67 8.02 1.84
C THR A 79 -2.90 8.83 2.22
N ARG A 80 -3.84 8.27 2.99
CA ARG A 80 -5.15 8.90 3.28
C ARG A 80 -5.38 9.26 4.75
N ASN A 81 -4.47 8.91 5.65
CA ASN A 81 -4.59 9.25 7.06
C ASN A 81 -3.53 10.29 7.45
N GLU A 82 -3.88 11.14 8.41
CA GLU A 82 -3.02 12.20 8.93
C GLU A 82 -3.06 12.17 10.47
N PHE A 83 -2.30 11.26 11.08
CA PHE A 83 -2.00 11.32 12.51
C PHE A 83 -0.54 11.73 12.73
N ALA A 84 -0.29 12.55 13.76
CA ALA A 84 1.05 12.98 14.11
C ALA A 84 1.99 11.79 14.42
N GLU A 85 1.47 10.73 15.04
CA GLU A 85 2.26 9.54 15.40
C GLU A 85 2.15 8.38 14.39
N GLN A 86 1.65 8.61 13.17
CA GLN A 86 1.39 7.50 12.23
C GLN A 86 2.66 6.83 11.70
N TRP A 87 3.77 7.58 11.62
CA TRP A 87 5.01 7.12 11.00
C TRP A 87 5.85 6.23 11.92
N ASP A 88 5.31 5.07 12.22
CA ASP A 88 6.06 3.99 12.84
C ASP A 88 7.06 3.37 11.83
N PRO A 89 8.31 3.03 12.23
CA PRO A 89 9.29 2.42 11.33
C PRO A 89 8.81 1.13 10.63
N ILE A 90 7.93 0.35 11.25
CA ILE A 90 7.33 -0.86 10.63
C ILE A 90 6.37 -0.45 9.52
N LEU A 91 5.60 0.63 9.69
CA LEU A 91 4.78 1.17 8.60
C LEU A 91 5.66 1.63 7.44
N VAL A 92 6.70 2.42 7.71
CA VAL A 92 7.61 2.93 6.66
C VAL A 92 8.26 1.77 5.89
N ALA A 93 8.80 0.77 6.60
CA ALA A 93 9.38 -0.42 5.99
C ALA A 93 8.34 -1.25 5.21
N GLY A 94 7.14 -1.41 5.76
CA GLY A 94 6.02 -2.09 5.11
C GLY A 94 5.58 -1.38 3.82
N LEU A 95 5.54 -0.05 3.83
CA LEU A 95 5.18 0.80 2.70
C LEU A 95 6.21 0.67 1.57
N LEU A 96 7.51 0.78 1.89
CA LEU A 96 8.60 0.52 0.94
C LEU A 96 8.54 -0.89 0.36
N TRP A 97 8.17 -1.88 1.18
CA TRP A 97 8.06 -3.27 0.75
C TRP A 97 6.88 -3.51 -0.20
N ILE A 98 5.72 -2.88 0.02
CA ILE A 98 4.57 -3.00 -0.91
C ILE A 98 4.75 -2.15 -2.17
N ALA A 99 5.47 -1.03 -2.08
CA ALA A 99 5.67 -0.09 -3.21
C ALA A 99 6.34 -0.76 -4.41
N ARG A 100 7.24 -1.71 -4.14
CA ARG A 100 7.95 -2.52 -5.12
C ARG A 100 7.05 -3.25 -6.12
N ASP A 101 5.80 -3.51 -5.74
CA ASP A 101 4.82 -4.26 -6.55
C ASP A 101 3.81 -3.34 -7.24
N MET A 102 3.92 -2.01 -7.08
CA MET A 102 3.04 -1.06 -7.74
C MET A 102 3.40 -0.90 -9.21
N THR A 103 2.40 -1.08 -10.07
CA THR A 103 2.55 -1.01 -11.54
C THR A 103 1.85 0.20 -12.15
N HIS A 104 0.90 0.81 -11.45
CA HIS A 104 0.14 1.94 -11.97
C HIS A 104 0.84 3.27 -11.66
N PRO A 105 1.05 4.16 -12.66
CA PRO A 105 1.77 5.42 -12.45
C PRO A 105 1.21 6.30 -11.33
N SER A 106 -0.11 6.49 -11.25
CA SER A 106 -0.72 7.31 -10.20
C SER A 106 -0.55 6.74 -8.79
N GLN A 107 -0.48 5.40 -8.66
CA GLN A 107 -0.17 4.73 -7.38
C GLN A 107 1.28 4.97 -6.97
N GLN A 108 2.19 4.91 -7.94
CA GLN A 108 3.61 5.18 -7.72
C GLN A 108 3.81 6.64 -7.30
N GLU A 109 3.19 7.59 -8.01
CA GLU A 109 3.24 9.02 -7.69
C GLU A 109 2.67 9.33 -6.29
N SER A 110 1.52 8.74 -5.95
CA SER A 110 0.95 8.88 -4.60
C SER A 110 1.89 8.38 -3.50
N LEU A 111 2.57 7.26 -3.74
CA LEU A 111 3.56 6.74 -2.79
C LEU A 111 4.82 7.62 -2.72
N LEU A 112 5.28 8.19 -3.84
CA LEU A 112 6.41 9.12 -3.85
C LEU A 112 6.11 10.37 -3.02
N SER A 113 4.90 10.94 -3.18
CA SER A 113 4.44 12.06 -2.35
C SER A 113 4.37 11.69 -0.87
N CYS A 114 3.88 10.48 -0.55
CA CYS A 114 3.85 9.96 0.81
C CYS A 114 5.26 9.80 1.41
N PHE A 115 6.24 9.26 0.68
CA PHE A 115 7.62 9.14 1.15
C PHE A 115 8.29 10.51 1.38
N SER A 116 7.98 11.50 0.54
CA SER A 116 8.41 12.89 0.74
C SER A 116 7.84 13.45 2.06
N GLN A 117 6.54 13.22 2.32
CA GLN A 117 5.89 13.62 3.57
C GLN A 117 6.47 12.91 4.80
N ILE A 118 6.76 11.61 4.71
CA ILE A 118 7.43 10.85 5.78
C ILE A 118 8.79 11.48 6.08
N SER A 119 9.59 11.74 5.04
CA SER A 119 10.94 12.27 5.20
C SER A 119 10.93 13.67 5.84
N SER A 120 10.01 14.55 5.39
CA SER A 120 9.88 15.91 5.92
C SER A 120 9.36 15.96 7.36
N SER A 121 8.46 15.05 7.74
CA SER A 121 7.85 15.03 9.08
C SER A 121 8.68 14.28 10.13
N THR A 122 9.47 13.28 9.73
CA THR A 122 10.22 12.43 10.66
C THR A 122 11.73 12.67 10.63
N GLY A 123 12.26 13.27 9.56
CA GLY A 123 13.70 13.38 9.31
C GLY A 123 14.36 12.08 8.83
N ILE A 124 13.60 11.00 8.63
CA ILE A 124 14.12 9.76 8.04
C ILE A 124 14.48 10.03 6.58
N ASN A 125 15.76 9.81 6.22
CA ASN A 125 16.18 9.90 4.82
C ASN A 125 15.76 8.64 4.07
N LEU A 126 14.96 8.80 3.01
CA LEU A 126 14.46 7.73 2.14
C LEU A 126 14.93 7.86 0.68
N ASP A 127 15.93 8.72 0.40
CA ASP A 127 16.32 9.09 -0.96
C ASP A 127 16.82 7.88 -1.78
N GLU A 128 17.62 7.01 -1.16
CA GLU A 128 18.16 5.83 -1.83
C GLU A 128 17.06 4.81 -2.15
N GLU A 129 16.15 4.58 -1.21
CA GLU A 129 15.02 3.68 -1.36
C GLU A 129 14.07 4.19 -2.43
N VAL A 130 13.76 5.49 -2.42
CA VAL A 130 12.92 6.15 -3.43
C VAL A 130 13.56 6.07 -4.81
N ARG A 131 14.87 6.32 -4.93
CA ARG A 131 15.60 6.15 -6.20
C ARG A 131 15.50 4.72 -6.70
N THR A 132 15.73 3.74 -5.81
CA THR A 132 15.65 2.31 -6.15
C THR A 132 14.25 1.90 -6.63
N LEU A 133 13.19 2.46 -6.03
CA LEU A 133 11.81 2.24 -6.46
C LEU A 133 11.57 2.81 -7.87
N LYS A 134 12.00 4.06 -8.14
CA LYS A 134 11.88 4.68 -9.46
C LYS A 134 12.59 3.87 -10.55
N ASP A 135 13.82 3.44 -10.29
CA ASP A 135 14.60 2.62 -11.23
C ASP A 135 13.86 1.30 -11.56
N ARG A 136 13.32 0.63 -10.53
CA ARG A 136 12.55 -0.61 -10.69
C ARG A 136 11.27 -0.40 -11.50
N TRP A 137 10.52 0.66 -11.24
CA TRP A 137 9.30 0.96 -11.97
C TRP A 137 9.60 1.32 -13.42
N ASN A 138 10.65 2.11 -13.69
CA ASN A 138 11.07 2.44 -15.05
C ASN A 138 11.39 1.20 -15.89
N VAL A 139 12.15 0.24 -15.34
CA VAL A 139 12.42 -1.04 -16.01
C VAL A 139 11.12 -1.81 -16.32
N SER A 140 10.15 -1.76 -15.41
CA SER A 140 8.86 -2.43 -15.57
C SER A 140 8.02 -1.81 -16.69
N HIS A 141 7.99 -0.47 -16.80
CA HIS A 141 7.29 0.23 -17.88
C HIS A 141 7.89 -0.08 -19.25
N VAL A 142 9.23 -0.11 -19.37
CA VAL A 142 9.92 -0.45 -20.63
C VAL A 142 9.59 -1.87 -21.08
N ARG A 143 9.56 -2.84 -20.16
CA ARG A 143 9.18 -4.23 -20.49
C ARG A 143 7.72 -4.36 -20.92
N GLY A 144 6.81 -3.59 -20.33
CA GLY A 144 5.40 -3.57 -20.72
C GLY A 144 5.16 -3.07 -22.15
N HIS A 145 6.04 -2.23 -22.69
CA HIS A 145 5.93 -1.68 -24.06
C HIS A 145 6.57 -2.58 -25.13
N GLN A 146 7.31 -3.64 -24.75
CA GLN A 146 8.06 -4.51 -25.67
C GLN A 146 7.39 -5.86 -25.98
N LEU A 147 6.20 -6.16 -25.44
CA LEU A 147 5.43 -7.35 -25.80
C LEU A 147 4.43 -7.01 -26.92
N PRO A 148 4.59 -7.52 -28.16
CA PRO A 148 3.50 -7.50 -29.13
C PRO A 148 2.45 -8.54 -28.71
N GLY A 149 1.17 -8.20 -28.89
CA GLY A 149 0.04 -9.13 -28.76
C GLY A 149 0.03 -10.21 -29.85
#